data_AF-A0A1S0YKL2-F1
#
_entry.id   AF-A0A1S0YKL2-F1
#
_cell.length_a   1.000
_cell.length_b   1.000
_cell.length_c   1.000
_cell.angle_alpha   90.00
_cell.angle_beta   90.00
_cell.angle_gamma   90.00
#
_symmetry.space_group_name_H-M   'P 1'
#
loop_
_entity.id
_entity.type
_entity.pdbx_description
1 polymer ?
#
loop_
_entity_poly.entity_id
_entity_poly.type
_entity_poly.pdbx_seq_one_letter_code
_entity_poly.pdbx_strand_id
1 'polypeptide(L)'
;MSAPVVRDTFTRGEAVGAMVWLGIGACVSLLLEVVYLESYVGGVPMPLTILLAFGFNMVLTKTARLWSRDTAWVAFVPLAVWTLGFFALMFVLPLAGPHLVPDNILTLLLLFAGIMGGVWPMFRAK
;
A
#
# COMPACT_ATOMS: atom_id res chain seq x y z
N MET A 1 -10.90 -38.51 10.77
CA MET A 1 -10.70 -37.05 10.78
C MET A 1 -10.17 -36.68 9.39
N SER A 2 -10.97 -36.03 8.55
CA SER A 2 -10.54 -35.61 7.21
C SER A 2 -9.72 -34.33 7.35
N ALA A 3 -8.44 -34.34 6.95
CA ALA A 3 -7.63 -33.13 6.95
C ALA A 3 -8.23 -32.10 5.99
N PRO A 4 -8.22 -30.80 6.32
CA PRO A 4 -8.70 -29.76 5.42
C PRO A 4 -7.85 -29.75 4.14
N VAL A 5 -8.50 -29.87 2.99
CA VAL A 5 -7.85 -29.75 1.67
C VAL A 5 -7.56 -28.27 1.42
N VAL A 6 -6.29 -27.88 1.56
CA VAL A 6 -5.84 -26.52 1.17
C VAL A 6 -5.51 -26.53 -0.32
N ARG A 7 -6.18 -25.68 -1.09
CA ARG A 7 -5.90 -25.48 -2.51
C ARG A 7 -4.70 -24.54 -2.64
N ASP A 8 -3.51 -25.12 -2.75
CA ASP A 8 -2.24 -24.38 -2.84
C ASP A 8 -1.83 -24.05 -4.29
N THR A 9 -2.62 -24.45 -5.28
CA THR A 9 -2.35 -24.21 -6.70
C THR A 9 -3.27 -23.13 -7.24
N PHE A 10 -2.68 -22.14 -7.90
CA PHE A 10 -3.40 -21.08 -8.60
C PHE A 10 -2.87 -20.96 -10.02
N THR A 11 -3.74 -20.56 -10.93
CA THR A 11 -3.42 -20.26 -12.32
C THR A 11 -2.71 -18.91 -12.43
N ARG A 12 -2.02 -18.69 -13.54
CA ARG A 12 -1.41 -17.37 -13.83
C ARG A 12 -2.44 -16.25 -13.86
N GLY A 13 -3.66 -16.52 -14.33
CA GLY A 13 -4.73 -15.53 -14.39
C GLY A 13 -5.19 -15.07 -13.00
N GLU A 14 -5.30 -16.00 -12.05
CA GLU A 14 -5.64 -15.67 -10.66
C GLU A 14 -4.55 -14.85 -9.98
N ALA A 15 -3.28 -15.18 -10.21
CA ALA A 15 -2.16 -14.40 -9.69
C ALA A 15 -2.15 -12.95 -10.24
N VAL A 16 -2.40 -12.77 -11.54
CA VAL A 16 -2.52 -11.43 -12.14
C VAL A 16 -3.73 -10.69 -11.56
N GLY A 17 -4.89 -11.34 -11.48
CA GLY A 17 -6.09 -10.74 -10.89
C GLY A 17 -5.88 -10.29 -9.45
N ALA A 18 -5.19 -11.11 -8.64
CA ALA A 18 -4.81 -10.74 -7.28
C ALA A 18 -3.91 -9.50 -7.25
N MET A 19 -2.88 -9.42 -8.11
CA MET A 19 -2.00 -8.26 -8.18
C MET A 19 -2.73 -6.98 -8.61
N VAL A 20 -3.65 -7.07 -9.57
CA VAL A 20 -4.51 -5.95 -9.98
C VAL A 20 -5.33 -5.46 -8.80
N TRP A 21 -5.95 -6.37 -8.05
CA TRP A 21 -6.80 -6.00 -6.93
C TRP A 21 -6.01 -5.42 -5.74
N LEU A 22 -4.82 -5.96 -5.48
CA LEU A 22 -3.90 -5.38 -4.50
C LEU A 22 -3.41 -4.00 -4.92
N GLY A 23 -3.17 -3.77 -6.22
CA GLY A 23 -2.85 -2.44 -6.76
C GLY A 23 -4.00 -1.43 -6.59
N ILE A 24 -5.24 -1.85 -6.85
CA ILE A 24 -6.42 -1.00 -6.60
C ILE A 24 -6.56 -0.70 -5.10
N GLY A 25 -6.38 -1.70 -4.24
CA GLY A 25 -6.33 -1.52 -2.79
C GLY A 25 -5.25 -0.54 -2.35
N ALA A 26 -4.06 -0.60 -2.95
CA ALA A 26 -2.98 0.36 -2.73
C ALA A 26 -3.39 1.80 -3.10
N CYS A 27 -4.00 2.01 -4.27
CA CYS A 27 -4.48 3.34 -4.67
C CYS A 27 -5.55 3.90 -3.73
N VAL A 28 -6.52 3.08 -3.31
CA VAL A 28 -7.58 3.49 -2.40
C VAL A 28 -7.00 3.81 -1.01
N SER A 29 -6.08 2.98 -0.52
CA SER A 29 -5.36 3.21 0.75
C SER A 29 -4.63 4.55 0.72
N LEU A 30 -3.81 4.77 -0.31
CA LEU A 30 -3.08 6.02 -0.52
C LEU A 30 -4.01 7.24 -0.49
N LEU A 31 -5.11 7.18 -1.24
CA LEU A 31 -6.02 8.32 -1.35
C LEU A 31 -6.60 8.69 0.02
N LEU A 32 -7.04 7.69 0.80
CA LEU A 32 -7.53 7.91 2.16
C LEU A 32 -6.41 8.44 3.07
N GLU A 33 -5.20 7.90 2.95
CA GLU A 33 -4.08 8.31 3.80
C GLU A 33 -3.69 9.78 3.59
N VAL A 34 -3.69 10.24 2.34
CA VAL A 34 -3.40 11.63 1.97
C VAL A 34 -4.54 12.56 2.41
N VAL A 35 -5.79 12.21 2.09
CA VAL A 35 -6.97 13.05 2.40
C VAL A 35 -7.13 13.24 3.91
N TYR A 36 -6.84 12.21 4.72
CA TYR A 36 -6.99 12.26 6.17
C TYR A 36 -5.67 12.53 6.92
N LEU A 37 -4.60 12.95 6.23
CA LEU A 37 -3.28 13.16 6.83
C LEU A 37 -3.28 14.21 7.95
N GLU A 38 -3.96 15.32 7.73
CA GLU A 38 -4.10 16.41 8.71
C GLU A 38 -5.42 16.32 9.49
N SER A 39 -5.99 15.11 9.61
CA SER A 39 -7.26 14.93 10.31
C SER A 39 -7.12 15.19 11.83
N TYR A 40 -8.21 15.73 12.39
CA TYR A 40 -8.33 16.03 13.82
C TYR A 40 -9.37 15.10 14.44
N VAL A 41 -9.05 14.57 15.62
CA VAL A 41 -10.00 13.78 16.42
C VAL A 41 -10.22 14.53 17.73
N GLY A 42 -11.44 15.03 17.94
CA GLY A 42 -11.77 15.80 19.14
C GLY A 42 -10.96 17.10 19.30
N GLY A 43 -10.53 17.72 18.19
CA GLY A 43 -9.74 18.96 18.20
C GLY A 43 -8.23 18.75 18.36
N VAL A 44 -7.77 17.51 18.49
CA VAL A 44 -6.33 17.17 18.55
C VAL A 44 -5.87 16.66 17.18
N PRO A 45 -4.78 17.21 16.60
CA PRO A 45 -4.22 16.69 15.35
C PRO A 45 -3.70 15.27 15.57
N MET A 46 -4.17 14.32 14.78
CA MET A 46 -3.79 12.91 14.90
C MET A 46 -3.48 12.37 13.51
N PRO A 47 -2.21 12.37 13.06
CA PRO A 47 -1.82 11.89 11.74
C PRO A 47 -1.76 10.36 11.71
N LEU A 48 -2.88 9.72 12.06
CA LEU A 48 -3.02 8.27 12.18
C LEU A 48 -2.75 7.57 10.84
N THR A 49 -2.98 8.26 9.73
CA THR A 49 -2.76 7.74 8.38
C THR A 49 -1.30 7.38 8.10
N ILE A 50 -0.33 7.96 8.82
CA ILE A 50 1.09 7.56 8.71
C ILE A 50 1.27 6.12 9.20
N LEU A 51 0.66 5.77 10.34
CA LEU A 51 0.70 4.40 10.87
C LEU A 51 -0.09 3.44 9.98
N LEU A 52 -1.21 3.91 9.42
CA LEU A 52 -1.99 3.13 8.46
C LEU A 52 -1.22 2.88 7.17
N ALA A 53 -0.50 3.86 6.62
CA ALA A 53 0.33 3.69 5.43
C ALA A 53 1.37 2.59 5.62
N PHE A 54 2.03 2.56 6.79
CA PHE A 54 2.94 1.47 7.15
C PHE A 54 2.20 0.12 7.23
N GLY A 55 1.08 0.06 7.95
CA GLY A 55 0.31 -1.17 8.14
C GLY A 55 -0.28 -1.74 6.85
N PHE A 56 -0.92 -0.89 6.03
CA PHE A 56 -1.51 -1.28 4.76
C PHE A 56 -0.45 -1.78 3.78
N ASN A 57 0.63 -1.03 3.57
CA ASN A 57 1.68 -1.48 2.66
C ASN A 57 2.33 -2.80 3.14
N MET A 58 2.45 -3.01 4.46
CA MET A 58 2.88 -4.29 5.01
C MET A 58 1.91 -5.43 4.68
N VAL A 59 0.60 -5.24 4.89
CA VAL A 59 -0.42 -6.25 4.61
C VAL A 59 -0.51 -6.54 3.11
N LEU A 60 -0.53 -5.51 2.28
CA LEU A 60 -0.60 -5.64 0.82
C LEU A 60 0.61 -6.40 0.28
N THR A 61 1.82 -6.03 0.70
CA THR A 61 3.05 -6.68 0.25
C THR A 61 3.14 -8.12 0.78
N LYS A 62 2.78 -8.36 2.04
CA LYS A 62 2.70 -9.71 2.60
C LYS A 62 1.69 -10.58 1.84
N THR A 63 0.57 -10.00 1.43
CA THR A 63 -0.45 -10.71 0.65
C THR A 63 0.06 -10.98 -0.76
N ALA A 64 0.70 -10.01 -1.41
CA ALA A 64 1.31 -10.17 -2.73
C ALA A 64 2.33 -11.32 -2.75
N ARG A 65 3.14 -11.46 -1.70
CA ARG A 65 4.09 -12.59 -1.55
C ARG A 65 3.42 -13.97 -1.63
N LEU A 66 2.15 -14.11 -1.21
CA LEU A 66 1.43 -15.38 -1.28
C LEU A 66 1.15 -15.79 -2.73
N TRP A 67 0.98 -14.80 -3.61
CA TRP A 67 0.66 -14.98 -5.03
C TRP A 67 1.90 -14.99 -5.94
N SER A 68 3.09 -14.65 -5.41
CA SER A 68 4.31 -14.47 -6.20
C SER A 68 5.42 -15.48 -5.87
N ARG A 69 5.06 -16.75 -5.63
CA ARG A 69 5.97 -17.80 -5.12
C ARG A 69 7.27 -17.92 -5.92
N ASP A 70 7.19 -17.86 -7.24
CA ASP A 70 8.35 -18.06 -8.12
C ASP A 70 9.15 -16.78 -8.37
N THR A 71 8.63 -15.61 -7.96
CA THR A 71 9.17 -14.32 -8.40
C THR A 71 8.99 -13.27 -7.30
N ALA A 72 9.97 -13.21 -6.40
CA ALA A 72 9.91 -12.37 -5.20
C ALA A 72 9.69 -10.87 -5.50
N TRP A 73 10.22 -10.35 -6.62
CA TRP A 73 10.06 -8.94 -6.98
C TRP A 73 8.61 -8.55 -7.30
N VAL A 74 7.78 -9.50 -7.76
CA VAL A 74 6.36 -9.23 -8.07
C VAL A 74 5.58 -8.86 -6.81
N ALA A 75 6.02 -9.29 -5.63
CA ALA A 75 5.38 -8.91 -4.39
C ALA A 75 5.47 -7.40 -4.08
N PHE A 76 6.38 -6.66 -4.74
CA PHE A 76 6.47 -5.20 -4.61
C PHE A 76 5.51 -4.44 -5.53
N VAL A 77 4.75 -5.11 -6.40
CA VAL A 77 3.82 -4.44 -7.31
C VAL A 77 2.84 -3.50 -6.58
N PRO A 78 2.18 -3.90 -5.47
CA PRO A 78 1.28 -2.98 -4.77
C PRO A 78 2.02 -1.77 -4.17
N LEU A 79 3.22 -1.97 -3.63
CA LEU A 79 4.04 -0.88 -3.10
C LEU A 79 4.47 0.09 -4.22
N ALA A 80 4.84 -0.43 -5.39
CA ALA A 80 5.17 0.39 -6.54
C ALA A 80 3.97 1.20 -7.01
N VAL A 81 2.77 0.60 -7.08
CA VAL A 81 1.52 1.29 -7.40
C VAL A 81 1.22 2.39 -6.38
N TRP A 82 1.33 2.11 -5.09
CA TRP A 82 1.16 3.09 -4.02
C TRP A 82 2.16 4.26 -4.16
N THR A 83 3.44 3.96 -4.37
CA THR A 83 4.51 4.96 -4.44
C THR A 83 4.38 5.84 -5.68
N LEU A 84 4.09 5.24 -6.85
CA LEU A 84 3.84 5.97 -8.08
C LEU A 84 2.57 6.79 -7.99
N GLY A 85 1.52 6.25 -7.38
CA GLY A 85 0.29 6.97 -7.08
C GLY A 85 0.55 8.20 -6.22
N PHE A 86 1.39 8.08 -5.18
CA PHE A 86 1.75 9.19 -4.30
C PHE A 86 2.41 10.32 -5.09
N PHE A 87 3.39 10.00 -5.92
CA PHE A 87 4.05 11.00 -6.78
C PHE A 87 3.11 11.58 -7.85
N ALA A 88 2.17 10.79 -8.37
CA ALA A 88 1.15 11.29 -9.27
C ALA A 88 0.21 12.30 -8.56
N LEU A 89 -0.21 12.02 -7.33
CA LEU A 89 -0.99 12.97 -6.53
C LEU A 89 -0.21 14.24 -6.18
N MET A 90 1.10 14.12 -5.95
CA MET A 90 1.97 15.24 -5.58
C MET A 90 2.35 16.14 -6.77
N PHE A 91 2.62 15.56 -7.94
CA PHE A 91 3.21 16.32 -9.07
C PHE A 91 2.33 16.40 -10.31
N VAL A 92 1.46 15.40 -10.54
CA VAL A 92 0.65 15.33 -11.77
C VAL A 92 -0.73 15.92 -11.54
N LEU A 93 -1.40 15.56 -10.44
CA LEU A 93 -2.73 16.05 -10.13
C LEU A 93 -2.81 17.58 -9.97
N PRO A 94 -1.82 18.26 -9.33
CA PRO A 94 -1.84 19.72 -9.23
C PRO A 94 -1.78 20.44 -10.59
N LEU A 95 -1.23 19.81 -11.63
CA LEU A 95 -1.25 20.35 -13.00
C LEU A 95 -2.67 20.46 -13.55
N ALA A 96 -3.60 19.66 -13.03
CA ALA A 96 -5.02 19.70 -13.38
C ALA A 96 -5.86 20.59 -12.43
N GLY A 97 -5.26 21.18 -11.38
CA GLY A 97 -5.90 22.11 -10.45
C GLY A 97 -6.09 21.62 -9.01
N PRO A 98 -6.47 20.35 -8.74
CA PRO A 98 -6.61 19.87 -7.36
C PRO A 98 -5.26 19.69 -6.67
N HIS A 99 -5.12 20.25 -5.47
CA HIS A 99 -3.98 20.00 -4.58
C HIS A 99 -4.45 19.20 -3.37
N LEU A 100 -4.10 17.91 -3.32
CA LEU A 100 -4.53 17.00 -2.24
C LEU A 100 -3.42 16.69 -1.24
N VAL A 101 -2.16 16.71 -1.67
CA VAL A 101 -1.00 16.37 -0.83
C VAL A 101 -0.61 17.61 -0.03
N PRO A 102 -0.61 17.57 1.31
CA PRO A 102 -0.19 18.73 2.11
C PRO A 102 1.30 19.05 1.96
N ASP A 103 1.65 20.33 1.95
CA ASP A 103 3.04 20.81 1.84
C ASP A 103 3.72 20.90 3.22
N ASN A 104 3.88 19.77 3.91
CA ASN A 104 4.46 19.74 5.24
C ASN A 104 5.30 18.48 5.50
N ILE A 105 5.89 18.39 6.71
CA ILE A 105 6.73 17.25 7.12
C ILE A 105 5.94 15.93 7.22
N LEU A 106 4.62 15.98 7.50
CA LEU A 106 3.78 14.79 7.63
C LEU A 106 3.71 14.02 6.30
N THR A 107 3.73 14.73 5.18
CA THR A 107 3.76 14.14 3.84
C THR A 107 5.01 13.30 3.62
N LEU A 108 6.17 13.78 4.08
CA LEU A 108 7.41 13.00 4.02
C LEU A 108 7.36 11.79 4.97
N LEU A 109 6.83 11.98 6.18
CA LEU A 109 6.66 10.88 7.14
C LEU A 109 5.73 9.79 6.60
N LEU A 110 4.64 10.17 5.93
CA LEU A 110 3.72 9.25 5.26
C LEU A 110 4.42 8.44 4.17
N LEU A 111 5.20 9.11 3.31
CA LEU A 111 5.99 8.46 2.25
C LEU A 111 6.95 7.42 2.83
N PHE A 112 7.75 7.81 3.81
CA PHE A 112 8.71 6.90 4.43
C PHE A 112 8.03 5.76 5.17
N ALA A 113 6.94 6.03 5.89
CA ALA A 113 6.18 5.00 6.59
C ALA A 113 5.58 3.97 5.61
N GLY A 114 4.98 4.42 4.51
CA GLY A 114 4.46 3.54 3.46
C GLY A 114 5.54 2.63 2.85
N ILE A 115 6.69 3.21 2.47
CA ILE A 115 7.81 2.45 1.91
C ILE A 115 8.35 1.45 2.94
N MET A 116 8.62 1.88 4.16
CA MET A 116 9.10 0.98 5.22
C MET A 116 8.12 -0.17 5.47
N GLY A 117 6.82 0.13 5.49
CA GLY A 117 5.76 -0.86 5.64
C GLY A 117 5.77 -1.91 4.55
N GLY A 118 5.88 -1.49 3.29
CA GLY A 118 5.90 -2.42 2.16
C GLY A 118 7.18 -3.23 2.03
N VAL A 119 8.33 -2.69 2.44
CA VAL A 119 9.60 -3.43 2.38
C VAL A 119 9.72 -4.43 3.53
N TRP A 120 9.15 -4.13 4.70
CA TRP A 120 9.29 -4.94 5.93
C TRP A 120 8.99 -6.45 5.76
N PRO A 121 7.91 -6.87 5.06
CA PRO A 121 7.62 -8.29 4.84
C PRO A 121 8.70 -9.07 4.10
N MET A 122 9.63 -8.42 3.39
CA MET A 122 10.69 -9.14 2.68
C MET A 122 11.84 -9.56 3.59
N PHE A 123 12.10 -8.80 4.65
CA PHE A 123 13.16 -9.12 5.61
C PHE A 123 12.72 -10.13 6.67
N ARG A 124 11.41 -10.21 6.95
CA ARG A 124 10.85 -11.27 7.78
C ARG A 124 10.48 -12.48 6.93
N ALA A 125 11.51 -13.26 6.58
CA ALA A 125 11.31 -14.65 6.18
C ALA A 125 10.64 -15.40 7.34
N LYS A 126 9.54 -16.09 7.06
CA LYS A 126 9.13 -17.25 7.83
C LYS A 126 9.81 -18.46 7.22
#